data_AF-A0A0N0AG61-F1
#
_entry.id   AF-A0A0N0AG61-F1
#
_cell.length_a   1.000
_cell.length_b   1.000
_cell.length_c   1.000
_cell.angle_alpha   90.00
_cell.angle_beta   90.00
_cell.angle_gamma   90.00
#
_symmetry.space_group_name_H-M   'P 1'
#
loop_
_entity.id
_entity.type
_entity.pdbx_description
1 polymer ?
#
loop_
_entity_poly.entity_id
_entity_poly.type
_entity_poly.pdbx_seq_one_letter_code
_entity_poly.pdbx_strand_id
1 'polypeptide(L)'
;HWLVEQGAGPERLVAVKIPRSVDLLVAIYAVVKSGAAYLPIDPELPEDRVRHVLDSAKPLLVLDEELPDVTGYSDADPERVLSPDHAAYVIFTSGSTGGPKGVQVAHRSIMNRLAWGLAHFGVGAEDRVLLSTTASFDVSVPELFAPLQVGAAIV
;
A
#
# COMPACT_ATOMS: atom_id res chain seq x y z
N HIS A 1 11.61 3.92 9.17
CA HIS A 1 12.98 4.45 9.09
C HIS A 1 13.83 3.79 8.02
N TRP A 2 14.04 2.46 8.03
CA TRP A 2 14.83 1.76 6.99
C TRP A 2 14.47 2.17 5.55
N LEU A 3 13.18 2.19 5.19
CA LEU A 3 12.73 2.64 3.87
C LEU A 3 13.16 4.08 3.53
N VAL A 4 13.12 4.99 4.52
CA VAL A 4 13.55 6.38 4.33
C VAL A 4 15.05 6.44 4.06
N GLU A 5 15.85 5.62 4.74
CA GLU A 5 17.29 5.49 4.47
C GLU A 5 17.57 4.96 3.07
N GLN A 6 16.73 4.04 2.56
CA GLN A 6 16.80 3.59 1.15
C GLN A 6 16.35 4.65 0.14
N GLY A 7 15.87 5.81 0.60
CA GLY A 7 15.42 6.92 -0.25
C GLY A 7 13.92 6.92 -0.54
N ALA A 8 13.11 6.17 0.21
CA ALA A 8 11.65 6.26 0.10
C ALA A 8 11.16 7.62 0.61
N GLY A 9 10.14 8.15 -0.06
CA GLY A 9 9.58 9.46 0.21
C GLY A 9 8.52 9.86 -0.80
N PRO A 10 8.00 11.10 -0.71
CA PRO A 10 7.03 11.65 -1.65
C PRO A 10 7.40 11.39 -3.12
N GLU A 11 6.40 11.02 -3.92
CA GLU A 11 6.54 10.75 -5.36
C GLU A 11 7.53 9.62 -5.71
N ARG A 12 7.92 8.79 -4.73
CA ARG A 12 8.62 7.52 -4.94
C ARG A 12 7.63 6.36 -4.83
N LEU A 13 7.90 5.30 -5.58
CA LEU A 13 7.14 4.05 -5.50
C LEU A 13 7.95 2.97 -4.81
N VAL A 14 7.31 2.19 -3.96
CA VAL A 14 7.85 0.94 -3.42
C VAL A 14 6.90 -0.18 -3.80
N ALA A 15 7.41 -1.17 -4.52
CA ALA A 15 6.62 -2.36 -4.85
C ALA A 15 6.52 -3.28 -3.64
N VAL A 16 5.35 -3.88 -3.43
CA VAL A 16 5.08 -4.80 -2.33
C VAL A 16 4.53 -6.09 -2.94
N LYS A 17 5.36 -7.14 -2.94
CA LYS A 17 5.06 -8.48 -3.47
C LYS A 17 5.11 -9.51 -2.34
N ILE A 18 4.21 -9.35 -1.36
CA ILE A 18 4.12 -10.20 -0.17
C ILE A 18 2.76 -10.90 -0.19
N PRO A 19 2.68 -12.22 0.08
CA PRO A 19 1.42 -12.92 0.27
C PRO A 19 0.58 -12.31 1.40
N ARG A 20 -0.70 -12.66 1.47
CA ARG A 20 -1.56 -12.18 2.56
C ARG A 20 -1.02 -12.66 3.91
N SER A 21 -0.55 -11.71 4.71
CA SER A 21 0.00 -11.92 6.04
C SER A 21 0.01 -10.59 6.81
N VAL A 22 0.40 -10.63 8.09
CA VAL A 22 0.67 -9.39 8.85
C VAL A 22 1.83 -8.61 8.21
N ASP A 23 2.80 -9.29 7.61
CA ASP A 23 3.95 -8.66 6.95
C ASP A 23 3.53 -7.80 5.75
N LEU A 24 2.50 -8.21 5.00
CA LEU A 24 1.89 -7.37 3.95
C LEU A 24 1.37 -6.05 4.52
N LEU A 25 0.64 -6.09 5.65
CA LEU A 25 0.14 -4.88 6.30
C LEU A 25 1.31 -4.02 6.79
N VAL A 26 2.29 -4.62 7.47
CA VAL A 26 3.47 -3.92 7.98
C VAL A 26 4.22 -3.23 6.84
N ALA A 27 4.46 -3.91 5.72
CA ALA A 27 5.12 -3.36 4.55
C ALA A 27 4.33 -2.18 3.95
N ILE A 28 3.02 -2.33 3.71
CA ILE A 28 2.18 -1.26 3.17
C ILE A 28 2.19 -0.03 4.08
N TYR A 29 2.01 -0.22 5.40
CA TYR A 29 2.03 0.89 6.36
C TYR A 29 3.42 1.52 6.46
N ALA A 30 4.50 0.75 6.38
CA ALA A 30 5.86 1.27 6.38
C ALA A 30 6.12 2.14 5.14
N VAL A 31 5.65 1.72 3.96
CA VAL A 31 5.73 2.50 2.72
C VAL A 31 4.96 3.82 2.87
N VAL A 32 3.72 3.77 3.31
CA VAL A 32 2.88 4.97 3.54
C VAL A 32 3.53 5.91 4.57
N LYS A 33 4.03 5.40 5.70
CA LYS A 33 4.72 6.20 6.72
C LYS A 33 6.02 6.82 6.22
N SER A 34 6.71 6.19 5.27
CA SER A 34 7.90 6.80 4.64
C SER A 34 7.55 8.00 3.74
N GLY A 35 6.29 8.10 3.32
CA GLY A 35 5.77 9.09 2.37
C GLY A 35 5.77 8.62 0.92
N ALA A 36 6.21 7.38 0.65
CA ALA A 36 6.14 6.78 -0.69
C ALA A 36 4.76 6.18 -0.97
N ALA A 37 4.43 6.03 -2.25
CA ALA A 37 3.27 5.27 -2.67
C ALA A 37 3.61 3.77 -2.78
N TYR A 38 2.69 2.92 -2.30
CA TYR A 38 2.85 1.48 -2.47
C TYR A 38 2.31 1.02 -3.82
N LEU A 39 3.00 0.07 -4.45
CA LEU A 39 2.60 -0.62 -5.66
C LEU A 39 2.42 -2.11 -5.30
N PRO A 40 1.21 -2.56 -5.00
CA PRO A 40 0.98 -3.96 -4.68
C PRO A 40 1.15 -4.81 -5.96
N ILE A 41 1.85 -5.93 -5.82
CA ILE A 41 2.03 -6.93 -6.87
C ILE A 41 1.60 -8.27 -6.29
N ASP A 42 0.63 -8.89 -6.94
CA ASP A 42 0.14 -10.19 -6.53
C ASP A 42 1.24 -11.25 -6.74
N PRO A 43 1.69 -11.95 -5.68
CA PRO A 43 2.76 -12.95 -5.77
C PRO A 43 2.46 -14.11 -6.71
N GLU A 44 1.17 -14.39 -6.98
CA GLU A 44 0.72 -15.45 -7.87
C GLU A 44 0.75 -15.05 -9.35
N LEU A 45 1.05 -13.79 -9.67
CA LEU A 45 1.19 -13.35 -11.05
C LEU A 45 2.36 -14.05 -11.75
N PRO A 46 2.20 -14.43 -13.03
CA PRO A 46 3.31 -14.88 -13.86
C PRO A 46 4.49 -13.90 -13.86
N GLU A 47 5.72 -14.41 -13.87
CA GLU A 47 6.94 -13.59 -13.79
C GLU A 47 7.05 -12.54 -14.90
N ASP A 48 6.58 -12.85 -16.11
CA ASP A 48 6.55 -11.93 -17.24
C ASP A 48 5.61 -10.74 -16.97
N ARG A 49 4.47 -10.99 -16.31
CA ARG A 49 3.54 -9.95 -15.87
C ARG A 49 4.15 -9.08 -14.78
N VAL A 50 4.81 -9.70 -13.80
CA VAL A 50 5.52 -8.97 -12.73
C VAL A 50 6.60 -8.07 -13.33
N ARG A 51 7.45 -8.62 -14.21
CA ARG A 51 8.51 -7.86 -14.90
C ARG A 51 7.95 -6.68 -15.67
N HIS A 52 6.86 -6.88 -16.40
CA HIS A 52 6.23 -5.80 -17.17
C HIS A 52 5.72 -4.64 -16.28
N VAL A 53 5.13 -4.96 -15.12
CA VAL A 53 4.71 -3.96 -14.14
C VAL A 53 5.92 -3.21 -13.59
N LEU A 54 6.98 -3.92 -13.19
CA LEU A 54 8.20 -3.33 -12.64
C LEU A 54 8.92 -2.45 -13.67
N ASP A 55 9.04 -2.88 -14.92
CA ASP A 55 9.66 -2.11 -16.00
C ASP A 55 8.90 -0.82 -16.31
N SER A 56 7.57 -0.86 -16.17
CA SER A 56 6.69 0.28 -16.38
C SER A 56 6.70 1.26 -15.20
N ALA A 57 6.64 0.75 -13.98
CA ALA A 57 6.52 1.54 -12.76
C ALA A 57 7.86 2.06 -12.23
N LYS A 58 8.95 1.34 -12.48
CA LYS A 58 10.31 1.63 -11.99
C LYS A 58 10.32 1.98 -10.48
N PRO A 59 9.81 1.09 -9.61
CA PRO A 59 9.82 1.36 -8.18
C PRO A 59 11.26 1.50 -7.66
N LEU A 60 11.42 2.23 -6.56
CA LEU A 60 12.69 2.38 -5.86
C LEU A 60 13.28 1.02 -5.46
N LEU A 61 12.42 0.16 -4.91
CA LEU A 61 12.75 -1.20 -4.50
C LEU A 61 11.47 -2.06 -4.48
N VAL A 62 11.66 -3.37 -4.34
CA VAL A 62 10.59 -4.35 -4.13
C VAL A 62 10.76 -4.92 -2.73
N LEU A 63 9.68 -4.93 -1.95
CA LEU A 63 9.58 -5.69 -0.71
C LEU A 63 8.91 -7.04 -1.04
N ASP A 64 9.51 -8.12 -0.59
CA ASP A 64 8.97 -9.48 -0.67
C ASP A 64 8.95 -10.13 0.74
N GLU A 65 8.78 -11.45 0.81
CA GLU A 65 8.69 -12.20 2.07
C GLU A 65 9.98 -12.13 2.91
N GLU A 66 11.13 -11.83 2.30
CA GLU A 66 12.40 -11.64 2.99
C GLU A 66 12.53 -10.18 3.43
N LEU A 67 11.68 -9.77 4.37
CA LEU A 67 11.70 -8.40 4.90
C LEU A 67 13.07 -8.04 5.52
N PRO A 68 13.51 -6.78 5.37
CA PRO A 68 14.80 -6.34 5.89
C PRO A 68 14.84 -6.40 7.43
N ASP A 69 16.00 -6.73 7.98
CA ASP A 69 16.24 -6.57 9.41
C ASP A 69 16.25 -5.08 9.78
N VAL A 70 15.28 -4.69 10.60
CA VAL A 70 15.11 -3.32 11.08
C VAL A 70 15.55 -3.14 12.53
N THR A 71 16.29 -4.11 13.08
CA THR A 71 16.89 -4.00 14.41
C THR A 71 17.77 -2.75 14.48
N GLY A 72 17.54 -1.92 15.50
CA GLY A 72 18.30 -0.68 15.72
C GLY A 72 17.69 0.58 15.10
N TYR A 73 16.64 0.46 14.27
CA TYR A 73 15.81 1.62 13.92
C TYR A 73 14.83 1.99 15.03
N SER A 74 14.46 3.27 15.10
CA SER A 74 13.45 3.75 16.05
C SER A 74 12.06 3.19 15.75
N ASP A 75 11.25 3.02 16.79
CA ASP A 75 9.82 2.70 16.74
C ASP A 75 8.93 3.94 16.57
N ALA A 76 9.48 5.14 16.74
CA ALA A 76 8.77 6.40 16.50
C ALA A 76 8.48 6.62 15.01
N ASP A 77 7.47 7.42 14.71
CA ASP A 77 7.17 7.80 13.33
C ASP A 77 8.31 8.62 12.71
N PRO A 78 8.67 8.40 11.43
CA PRO A 78 9.68 9.20 10.76
C PRO A 78 9.18 10.64 10.55
N GLU A 79 10.00 11.63 10.92
CA GLU A 79 9.69 13.04 10.66
C GLU A 79 9.78 13.33 9.15
N ARG A 80 8.65 13.71 8.53
CA ARG A 80 8.54 13.97 7.09
C ARG A 80 7.60 15.13 6.81
N VAL A 81 7.91 15.89 5.75
CA VAL A 81 6.98 16.88 5.18
C VAL A 81 6.16 16.17 4.11
N LEU A 82 4.87 15.93 4.41
CA LEU A 82 3.95 15.21 3.54
C LEU A 82 2.78 16.11 3.13
N SER A 83 2.29 15.93 1.91
CA SER A 83 1.10 16.58 1.38
C SER A 83 0.00 15.54 1.13
N PRO A 84 -1.28 15.85 1.40
CA PRO A 84 -2.41 15.01 0.99
C PRO A 84 -2.50 14.78 -0.53
N ASP A 85 -1.83 15.61 -1.33
CA ASP A 85 -1.79 15.48 -2.78
C ASP A 85 -0.72 14.49 -3.28
N HIS A 86 0.19 14.03 -2.41
CA HIS A 86 1.14 12.99 -2.78
C HIS A 86 0.43 11.67 -3.09
N ALA A 87 1.05 10.90 -3.98
CA ALA A 87 0.61 9.54 -4.28
C ALA A 87 0.60 8.67 -3.00
N ALA A 88 -0.49 7.93 -2.80
CA ALA A 88 -0.61 6.95 -1.72
C ALA A 88 -0.45 5.52 -2.24
N TYR A 89 -1.01 5.23 -3.43
CA TYR A 89 -0.76 3.96 -4.12
C TYR A 89 -0.80 4.10 -5.64
N VAL A 90 -0.24 3.10 -6.30
CA VAL A 90 -0.41 2.85 -7.72
C VAL A 90 -0.89 1.42 -7.91
N ILE A 91 -2.02 1.21 -8.59
CA ILE A 91 -2.52 -0.12 -8.95
C ILE A 91 -2.54 -0.26 -10.47
N PHE A 92 -2.02 -1.37 -10.98
CA PHE A 92 -2.00 -1.64 -12.41
C PHE A 92 -3.27 -2.36 -12.85
N THR A 93 -3.92 -1.84 -13.89
CA THR A 93 -5.09 -2.48 -14.51
C THR A 93 -4.73 -3.05 -15.88
N SER A 94 -5.50 -4.03 -16.35
CA SER A 94 -5.39 -4.52 -17.73
C SER A 94 -5.75 -3.37 -18.69
N GLY A 95 -4.79 -2.97 -19.52
CA GLY A 95 -5.03 -1.97 -20.56
C GLY A 95 -5.64 -2.62 -21.79
N SER A 96 -6.73 -2.06 -22.29
CA SER A 96 -7.34 -2.46 -23.57
C SER A 96 -6.43 -2.25 -24.79
N THR A 97 -5.35 -1.46 -24.64
CA THR A 97 -4.42 -1.07 -25.70
C THR A 97 -3.07 -1.80 -25.66
N GLY A 98 -3.00 -2.96 -25.00
CA GLY A 98 -1.86 -3.89 -25.10
C GLY A 98 -0.84 -3.86 -23.95
N GLY A 99 -0.81 -2.81 -23.13
CA GLY A 99 0.04 -2.72 -21.93
C GLY A 99 -0.76 -2.32 -20.69
N PRO A 100 -0.41 -2.81 -19.48
CA PRO A 100 -1.09 -2.46 -18.25
C PRO A 100 -0.79 -1.00 -17.87
N LYS A 101 -1.77 -0.33 -17.25
CA LYS A 101 -1.70 1.08 -16.92
C LYS A 101 -1.71 1.24 -15.40
N GLY A 102 -0.73 1.96 -14.86
CA GLY A 102 -0.70 2.32 -13.44
C GLY A 102 -1.67 3.45 -13.15
N VAL A 103 -2.67 3.19 -12.30
CA VAL A 103 -3.59 4.20 -11.78
C VAL A 103 -3.02 4.72 -10.46
N GLN A 104 -2.56 5.97 -10.47
CA GLN A 104 -2.05 6.65 -9.29
C GLN A 104 -3.19 7.32 -8.52
N VAL A 105 -3.25 7.10 -7.21
CA VAL A 105 -4.27 7.68 -6.33
C VAL A 105 -3.60 8.40 -5.16
N ALA A 106 -3.99 9.65 -4.92
CA ALA A 106 -3.45 10.48 -3.85
C ALA A 106 -4.10 10.21 -2.49
N HIS A 107 -3.39 10.53 -1.41
CA HIS A 107 -3.89 10.39 -0.02
C HIS A 107 -5.25 11.03 0.19
N ARG A 108 -5.48 12.25 -0.33
CA ARG A 108 -6.75 12.97 -0.16
C ARG A 108 -7.95 12.20 -0.70
N SER A 109 -7.78 11.49 -1.82
CA SER A 109 -8.85 10.74 -2.47
C SER A 109 -9.24 9.53 -1.63
N ILE A 110 -8.23 8.84 -1.07
CA ILE A 110 -8.43 7.71 -0.17
C ILE A 110 -9.11 8.18 1.10
N MET A 111 -8.59 9.23 1.75
CA MET A 111 -9.17 9.74 3.01
C MET A 111 -10.64 10.15 2.84
N ASN A 112 -10.99 10.80 1.73
CA ASN A 112 -12.39 11.12 1.43
C ASN A 112 -13.26 9.85 1.30
N ARG A 113 -12.77 8.82 0.59
CA ARG A 113 -13.48 7.55 0.42
C ARG A 113 -13.65 6.80 1.75
N LEU A 114 -12.61 6.73 2.56
CA LEU A 114 -12.63 6.01 3.84
C LEU A 114 -13.53 6.72 4.86
N ALA A 115 -13.45 8.05 4.95
CA ALA A 115 -14.32 8.83 5.83
C ALA A 115 -15.81 8.64 5.49
N TRP A 116 -16.15 8.68 4.20
CA TRP A 116 -17.52 8.39 3.75
C TRP A 116 -17.95 6.97 4.12
N GLY A 117 -17.10 5.96 3.87
CA GLY A 117 -17.42 4.56 4.12
C GLY A 117 -17.66 4.28 5.61
N LEU A 118 -16.76 4.76 6.48
CA LEU A 118 -16.90 4.61 7.93
C LEU A 118 -18.20 5.23 8.44
N ALA A 119 -18.54 6.45 7.98
CA ALA A 119 -19.77 7.11 8.39
C ALA A 119 -21.04 6.44 7.85
N HIS A 120 -21.00 5.94 6.61
CA HIS A 120 -22.17 5.35 5.96
C HIS A 120 -22.49 3.94 6.46
N PHE A 121 -21.46 3.12 6.70
CA PHE A 121 -21.62 1.73 7.11
C PHE A 121 -21.56 1.52 8.63
N GLY A 122 -21.14 2.53 9.40
CA GLY A 122 -21.15 2.48 10.86
C GLY A 122 -20.16 1.51 11.48
N VAL A 123 -19.01 1.29 10.81
CA VAL A 123 -17.94 0.40 11.33
C VAL A 123 -17.29 1.04 12.55
N GLY A 124 -17.23 0.31 13.66
CA GLY A 124 -16.66 0.75 14.93
C GLY A 124 -15.66 -0.25 15.53
N ALA A 125 -15.10 0.08 16.69
CA ALA A 125 -13.97 -0.65 17.30
C ALA A 125 -14.23 -2.14 17.60
N GLU A 126 -15.50 -2.53 17.78
CA GLU A 126 -15.90 -3.92 18.05
C GLU A 126 -16.00 -4.78 16.78
N ASP A 127 -15.92 -4.18 15.60
CA ASP A 127 -16.04 -4.87 14.33
C ASP A 127 -14.75 -5.60 13.92
N ARG A 128 -14.92 -6.62 13.10
CA ARG A 128 -13.84 -7.38 12.47
C ARG A 128 -14.06 -7.39 10.96
N VAL A 129 -13.10 -6.88 10.21
CA VAL A 129 -13.18 -6.75 8.75
C VAL A 129 -12.22 -7.71 8.10
N LEU A 130 -12.73 -8.50 7.14
CA LEU A 130 -11.95 -9.48 6.41
C LEU A 130 -11.06 -8.79 5.36
N LEU A 131 -9.76 -9.09 5.37
CA LEU A 131 -8.87 -8.81 4.24
C LEU A 131 -8.96 -9.99 3.25
N SER A 132 -9.97 -9.95 2.40
CA SER A 132 -10.26 -11.03 1.43
C SER A 132 -9.79 -10.69 0.03
N THR A 133 -9.75 -9.40 -0.29
CA THR A 133 -9.37 -8.93 -1.61
C THR A 133 -7.84 -9.00 -1.75
N THR A 134 -7.35 -9.39 -2.93
CA THR A 134 -5.91 -9.28 -3.25
C THR A 134 -5.50 -7.80 -3.24
N ALA A 135 -4.33 -7.50 -2.66
CA ALA A 135 -3.84 -6.13 -2.53
C ALA A 135 -3.68 -5.42 -3.88
N SER A 136 -3.54 -6.18 -4.97
CA SER A 136 -3.44 -5.65 -6.34
C SER A 136 -4.76 -5.13 -6.92
N PHE A 137 -5.86 -5.19 -6.15
CA PHE A 137 -7.16 -4.63 -6.53
C PHE A 137 -7.58 -3.54 -5.55
N ASP A 138 -8.20 -2.48 -6.06
CA ASP A 138 -8.53 -1.27 -5.30
C ASP A 138 -9.59 -1.49 -4.21
N VAL A 139 -10.42 -2.53 -4.33
CA VAL A 139 -11.36 -2.96 -3.29
C VAL A 139 -10.65 -3.36 -1.99
N SER A 140 -9.36 -3.73 -2.03
CA SER A 140 -8.57 -3.99 -0.82
C SER A 140 -8.27 -2.74 0.01
N VAL A 141 -8.33 -1.53 -0.58
CA VAL A 141 -7.90 -0.30 0.10
C VAL A 141 -8.76 -0.01 1.34
N PRO A 142 -10.11 -0.07 1.31
CA PRO A 142 -10.91 -0.01 2.53
C PRO A 142 -10.60 -1.12 3.54
N GLU A 143 -10.36 -2.36 3.09
CA GLU A 143 -10.03 -3.49 3.98
C GLU A 143 -8.72 -3.26 4.74
N LEU A 144 -7.72 -2.66 4.09
CA LEU A 144 -6.39 -2.38 4.65
C LEU A 144 -6.36 -1.18 5.63
N PHE A 145 -7.21 -0.16 5.40
CA PHE A 145 -7.07 1.14 6.08
C PHE A 145 -8.27 1.58 6.90
N ALA A 146 -9.51 1.20 6.56
CA ALA A 146 -10.69 1.68 7.30
C ALA A 146 -10.75 1.14 8.75
N PRO A 147 -10.56 -0.17 9.00
CA PRO A 147 -10.75 -0.72 10.35
C PRO A 147 -9.80 -0.10 11.37
N LEU A 148 -8.53 0.08 10.97
CA LEU A 148 -7.48 0.59 11.84
C LEU A 148 -7.63 2.08 12.18
N GLN A 149 -8.45 2.85 11.46
CA GLN A 149 -8.78 4.24 11.80
C GLN A 149 -9.77 4.35 12.97
N VAL A 150 -10.55 3.30 13.22
CA VAL A 150 -11.62 3.30 14.25
C VAL A 150 -11.37 2.30 15.37
N GLY A 151 -10.19 1.67 15.38
CA GLY A 151 -9.82 0.66 16.38
C GLY A 151 -10.42 -0.74 16.14
N ALA A 152 -11.02 -0.98 14.98
CA ALA A 152 -11.52 -2.29 14.59
C ALA A 152 -10.37 -3.23 14.21
N ALA A 153 -10.65 -4.54 14.13
CA ALA A 153 -9.66 -5.54 13.75
C ALA A 153 -9.74 -5.90 12.26
N ILE A 154 -8.58 -6.18 11.67
CA ILE A 154 -8.47 -6.85 10.37
C ILE A 154 -8.28 -8.35 10.63
N VAL A 155 -8.97 -9.19 9.86
CA VAL A 155 -8.88 -10.66 9.92
C VAL A 155 -8.58 -11.29 8.57
#